data_AF-A0A350X534-F1
#
_entry.id   AF-A0A350X534-F1
#
_cell.length_a   1.000
_cell.length_b   1.000
_cell.length_c   1.000
_cell.angle_alpha   90.00
_cell.angle_beta   90.00
_cell.angle_gamma   90.00
#
_symmetry.space_group_name_H-M   'P 1'
#
loop_
_entity.id
_entity.type
_entity.pdbx_description
1 polymer ?
#
loop_
_entity_poly.entity_id
_entity_poly.type
_entity_poly.pdbx_seq_one_letter_code
_entity_poly.pdbx_strand_id
1 'polypeptide(L)' 'MNGFWHLLRLYIQLLGISQPEVSHLMNGEFQRFSEGKLLIFLKRLDTEITLHLRPLHAGDRSAGTVILL' A
#
# COMPACT_ATOMS: atom_id res chain seq x y z
N MET A 1 26.46 0.59 -15.52
CA MET A 1 25.64 0.38 -14.32
C MET A 1 24.20 0.67 -14.69
N ASN A 2 23.33 -0.32 -14.58
CA ASN A 2 22.09 -0.43 -15.34
C ASN A 2 20.94 0.32 -14.65
N GLY A 3 20.06 0.98 -15.42
CA GLY A 3 19.01 1.89 -14.93
C GLY A 3 18.03 1.31 -13.89
N PHE A 4 17.94 -0.01 -13.79
CA PHE A 4 17.20 -0.72 -12.74
C PHE A 4 17.63 -0.30 -11.32
N TRP A 5 18.93 -0.17 -11.08
CA TRP A 5 19.47 0.22 -9.77
C TRP A 5 19.12 1.66 -9.40
N HIS A 6 18.92 2.52 -10.40
CA HIS A 6 18.53 3.91 -10.19
C HIS A 6 17.04 4.03 -9.80
N LEU A 7 16.18 3.24 -10.45
CA LEU A 7 14.75 3.18 -10.10
C LEU A 7 14.52 2.58 -8.72
N LEU A 8 15.26 1.53 -8.36
CA LEU A 8 15.21 0.92 -7.03
C LEU A 8 15.60 1.94 -5.94
N ARG A 9 16.64 2.75 -6.19
CA ARG A 9 17.10 3.79 -5.25
C ARG A 9 16.05 4.88 -5.04
N LEU A 10 15.39 5.33 -6.10
CA LEU A 10 14.32 6.33 -6.00
C LEU A 10 13.14 5.80 -5.18
N TYR A 11 12.79 4.52 -5.37
CA TYR A 11 11.70 3.88 -4.66
C TYR A 11 12.00 3.68 -3.16
N ILE A 12 13.23 3.30 -2.83
CA ILE A 12 13.74 3.23 -1.45
C ILE A 12 13.61 4.60 -0.75
N GLN A 13 13.99 5.68 -1.44
CA GLN A 13 13.93 7.03 -0.87
C GLN A 13 12.50 7.52 -0.70
N LEU A 14 11.63 7.28 -1.69
CA LEU A 14 10.23 7.67 -1.66
C LEU A 14 9.44 6.93 -0.56
N LEU A 15 9.62 5.61 -0.49
CA LEU A 15 8.93 4.79 0.49
C LEU A 15 9.63 4.72 1.84
N GLY A 16 10.88 5.17 1.95
CA GLY A 16 11.71 5.14 3.16
C GLY A 16 11.82 3.75 3.78
N ILE A 17 11.96 2.73 2.93
CA ILE A 17 12.07 1.31 3.32
C ILE A 17 13.38 0.70 2.83
N SER A 18 13.78 -0.39 3.46
CA SER A 18 15.00 -1.10 3.06
C SER A 18 14.88 -1.72 1.67
N GLN A 19 16.02 -1.98 1.04
CA GLN A 19 16.07 -2.61 -0.27
C GLN A 19 15.36 -3.98 -0.35
N PRO A 20 15.49 -4.90 0.64
CA PRO A 20 14.72 -6.15 0.65
C PRO A 20 13.21 -5.89 0.65
N GLU A 21 12.74 -4.90 1.40
CA GLU A 21 11.33 -4.55 1.44
C GLU A 21 10.82 -4.03 0.09
N VAL A 22 11.62 -3.21 -0.61
CA VAL A 22 11.27 -2.82 -1.99
C VAL A 22 11.20 -4.04 -2.90
N SER A 23 12.14 -4.98 -2.80
CA SER A 23 12.10 -6.20 -3.62
C SER A 23 10.85 -7.04 -3.33
N HIS A 24 10.52 -7.27 -2.05
CA HIS A 24 9.32 -8.01 -1.67
C HIS A 24 8.05 -7.31 -2.18
N LEU A 25 7.99 -5.99 -2.07
CA LEU A 25 6.87 -5.19 -2.55
C LEU A 25 6.72 -5.25 -4.08
N MET A 26 7.82 -5.12 -4.83
CA MET A 26 7.83 -5.23 -6.30
C MET A 26 7.53 -6.65 -6.78
N ASN A 27 7.83 -7.67 -5.98
CA ASN A 27 7.49 -9.06 -6.27
C ASN A 27 6.06 -9.44 -5.84
N GLY A 28 5.27 -8.50 -5.30
CA GLY A 28 3.90 -8.74 -4.86
C GLY A 28 3.78 -9.53 -3.55
N GLU A 29 4.84 -9.61 -2.75
CA GLU A 29 4.87 -10.34 -1.47
C GLU A 29 4.22 -9.53 -0.33
N PHE A 30 2.99 -9.05 -0.54
CA PHE A 30 2.27 -8.17 0.37
C PHE A 30 2.00 -8.79 1.75
N GLN A 31 1.91 -10.12 1.83
CA GLN A 31 1.73 -10.88 3.07
C GLN A 31 2.85 -10.67 4.10
N ARG A 32 4.00 -10.14 3.68
CA ARG A 32 5.13 -9.82 4.57
C ARG A 32 4.98 -8.47 5.28
N PHE A 33 3.98 -7.68 4.92
CA PHE A 33 3.73 -6.37 5.47
C PHE A 33 2.44 -6.37 6.27
N SER A 34 2.40 -5.58 7.35
CA SER A 34 1.13 -5.28 8.00
C SER A 34 0.27 -4.38 7.12
N GLU A 35 -1.05 -4.46 7.27
CA GLU A 35 -2.00 -3.60 6.55
C GLU A 35 -1.67 -2.10 6.72
N GLY A 36 -1.39 -1.68 7.96
CA GLY A 36 -1.00 -0.30 8.25
C GLY A 36 0.27 0.14 7.49
N LYS A 37 1.22 -0.77 7.26
CA LYS A 37 2.43 -0.47 6.50
C LYS A 37 2.17 -0.37 5.00
N LEU A 38 1.28 -1.19 4.45
CA LEU A 38 0.83 -1.07 3.06
C LEU A 38 0.10 0.26 2.83
N LEU A 39 -0.76 0.68 3.76
CA LEU A 39 -1.41 2.00 3.70
C LEU A 39 -0.39 3.15 3.70
N ILE A 40 0.65 3.07 4.53
CA ILE A 40 1.73 4.06 4.54
C ILE A 40 2.44 4.12 3.18
N PHE A 41 2.67 2.98 2.52
CA PHE A 41 3.28 2.96 1.19
C PHE A 41 2.41 3.68 0.16
N LEU A 42 1.11 3.37 0.14
CA LEU A 42 0.15 4.02 -0.76
C LEU A 42 0.08 5.53 -0.51
N LYS A 43 0.09 5.97 0.76
CA LYS A 43 0.16 7.40 1.12
C LYS A 43 1.44 8.07 0.60
N ARG A 44 2.59 7.41 0.69
CA ARG A 44 3.88 7.94 0.20
C ARG A 44 3.98 8.00 -1.32
N LEU A 45 3.13 7.26 -2.03
CA LEU A 45 3.01 7.31 -3.48
C LEU A 45 2.06 8.42 -3.97
N ASP A 46 1.54 9.25 -3.06
CA ASP A 46 0.56 10.30 -3.36
C ASP A 46 -0.74 9.73 -3.96
N THR A 47 -1.12 8.52 -3.54
CA THR A 47 -2.33 7.84 -3.98
C THR A 47 -3.49 8.12 -3.03
N GLU A 48 -4.67 8.46 -3.55
CA GLU A 48 -5.91 8.53 -2.77
C GLU A 48 -6.28 7.13 -2.26
N ILE A 49 -6.54 7.02 -0.95
CA ILE A 49 -6.91 5.76 -0.32
C ILE A 49 -8.35 5.86 0.18
N THR A 50 -9.21 5.00 -0.37
CA THR A 50 -10.62 4.90 0.01
C THR A 50 -10.89 3.59 0.74
N LEU A 51 -11.34 3.69 1.99
CA LEU A 51 -11.67 2.54 2.82
C LEU A 51 -13.19 2.33 2.84
N HIS A 52 -13.62 1.21 2.26
CA HIS A 52 -15.03 0.83 2.19
C HIS A 52 -15.38 -0.12 3.34
N LEU A 53 -16.06 0.41 4.35
CA LEU A 53 -16.60 -0.37 5.44
C LEU A 53 -17.99 -0.88 5.08
N ARG A 54 -18.17 -2.20 5.11
CA ARG A 54 -19.47 -2.84 4.94
C ARG A 54 -19.81 -3.64 6.20
N PRO A 55 -21.05 -3.54 6.70
CA PRO A 55 -21.49 -4.38 7.80
C PRO A 55 -21.49 -5.87 7.39
N LEU A 56 -20.91 -6.71 8.23
CA LEU A 56 -20.71 -8.14 7.97
C LEU A 56 -22.03 -8.93 7.91
N HIS A 57 -23.05 -8.50 8.65
CA HIS A 57 -24.33 -9.21 8.82
C HIS A 57 -25.57 -8.36 8.52
N ALA A 58 -25.43 -7.30 7.72
CA ALA A 58 -26.60 -6.54 7.30
C ALA A 58 -27.24 -7.19 6.08
N GLY A 59 -28.45 -7.74 6.24
CA GLY A 59 -29.27 -8.12 5.10
C GLY A 59 -29.51 -6.90 4.21
N ASP A 60 -29.07 -6.99 2.95
CA ASP A 60 -29.30 -6.19 1.72
C ASP A 60 -29.54 -4.65 1.76
N ARG A 61 -29.55 -4.01 2.94
CA ARG A 61 -30.09 -2.65 3.15
C ARG A 61 -29.27 -1.80 4.12
N SER A 62 -28.00 -2.10 4.33
CA SER A 62 -27.14 -1.17 5.08
C SER A 62 -26.19 -0.42 4.15
N ALA A 63 -26.28 0.91 4.21
CA ALA A 63 -25.34 1.80 3.59
C ALA A 63 -23.94 1.53 4.17
N GLY A 64 -22.97 1.28 3.30
CA GLY A 64 -21.56 1.20 3.69
C GLY A 64 -21.03 2.58 4.07
N THR A 65 -19.98 2.62 4.88
CA THR A 65 -19.24 3.86 5.19
C THR A 65 -18.02 3.93 4.29
N VAL A 66 -17.79 5.10 3.69
CA VAL A 66 -16.59 5.40 2.90
C VAL A 66 -15.73 6.37 3.69
N ILE A 67 -14.47 6.02 3.92
CA ILE A 67 -13.49 6.87 4.59
C ILE A 67 -12.38 7.19 3.58
N LEU A 68 -12.06 8.48 3.44
CA LEU A 68 -10.90 8.96 2.69
C LEU A 68 -9.75 9.15 3.67
N LEU A 69 -8.60 8.55 3.39
CA LEU A 69 -7.42 8.52 4.28
C LEU A 69 -6.27 9.39 3.79
#